data_AF-A0A2W4HXI1-F1
#
_entry.id   AF-A0A2W4HXI1-F1
#
_cell.length_a   1.000
_cell.length_b   1.000
_cell.length_c   1.000
_cell.angle_alpha   90.00
_cell.angle_beta   90.00
_cell.angle_gamma   90.00
#
_symmetry.space_group_name_H-M   'P 1'
#
loop_
_entity.id
_entity.type
_entity.pdbx_description
1 polymer ?
#
loop_
_entity_poly.entity_id
_entity_poly.type
_entity_poly.pdbx_seq_one_letter_code
_entity_poly.pdbx_strand_id
1 'polypeptide(L)'
;MAKTQKYTEDQLLEAVIRFSEIEKKKIKTTELAKWCRDNIEGLEEVRDYHFTRPIKEKDEKIGKMVERPKLCTVRMEEINKSRSLTVSINTNCLLKASNIDTFMEQPTSLQRKMIVETRETVDKLLTKNANLTRENEALRAENKSLKTDVLSVSDKVDILQKTQEKLIKQATYLMKMTDEEARKKMLSEMGIEDGSIDLDVYTQSLQQNINEVMDINKVLKNYIVINTSNIAENVDTNATSLNDKIMSGLDFYGSSDKTVGKLMHRQISHRMIKSQL
;
A
#
# COMPACT_ATOMS: atom_id res chain seq x y z
N MET A 1 11.92 -1.27 -39.48
CA MET A 1 11.10 -0.23 -38.82
C MET A 1 9.88 -0.91 -38.21
N ALA A 2 9.80 -0.95 -36.88
CA ALA A 2 8.65 -1.54 -36.19
C ALA A 2 7.39 -0.71 -36.52
N LYS A 3 6.33 -1.35 -37.02
CA LYS A 3 5.05 -0.67 -37.25
C LYS A 3 4.48 -0.28 -35.89
N THR A 4 4.65 0.98 -35.50
CA THR A 4 4.05 1.54 -34.29
C THR A 4 2.54 1.35 -34.38
N GLN A 5 1.96 0.75 -33.35
CA GLN A 5 0.53 0.52 -33.29
C GLN A 5 -0.16 1.89 -33.19
N LYS A 6 -0.97 2.24 -34.20
CA LYS A 6 -1.58 3.58 -34.34
C LYS A 6 -2.49 3.96 -33.16
N TYR A 7 -3.04 2.95 -32.47
CA TYR A 7 -3.94 3.11 -31.33
C TYR A 7 -3.49 2.16 -30.21
N THR A 8 -3.55 2.63 -28.97
CA THR A 8 -3.26 1.78 -27.82
C THR A 8 -4.40 0.80 -27.58
N GLU A 9 -4.09 -0.34 -26.93
CA GLU A 9 -5.10 -1.34 -26.60
C GLU A 9 -6.13 -0.80 -25.61
N ASP A 10 -5.69 0.04 -24.67
CA ASP A 10 -6.55 0.69 -23.67
C ASP A 10 -7.54 1.68 -24.28
N GLN A 11 -7.12 2.49 -25.26
CA GLN A 11 -8.02 3.41 -25.99
C GLN A 11 -9.14 2.65 -26.69
N LEU A 12 -8.81 1.52 -27.33
CA LEU A 12 -9.80 0.68 -28.00
C LEU A 12 -10.71 -0.05 -27.01
N LEU A 13 -10.19 -0.42 -25.84
CA LEU A 13 -10.97 -1.05 -24.77
C LEU A 13 -11.97 -0.07 -24.17
N GLU A 14 -11.54 1.15 -23.84
CA GLU A 14 -12.42 2.20 -23.31
C GLU A 14 -13.53 2.54 -24.30
N ALA A 15 -13.22 2.62 -25.60
CA ALA A 15 -14.20 2.84 -26.64
C ALA A 15 -15.29 1.74 -26.68
N VAL A 16 -14.90 0.47 -26.51
CA VAL A 16 -15.85 -0.66 -26.41
C VAL A 16 -16.75 -0.50 -25.19
N ILE A 17 -16.19 -0.11 -24.04
CA ILE A 17 -16.95 0.07 -22.80
C ILE A 17 -17.98 1.19 -22.97
N ARG A 18 -17.56 2.39 -23.42
CA ARG A 18 -18.46 3.53 -23.63
C ARG A 18 -19.56 3.23 -24.64
N PHE A 19 -19.22 2.58 -25.76
CA PHE A 19 -20.23 2.17 -26.74
C PHE A 19 -21.22 1.16 -26.15
N SER A 20 -20.75 0.26 -25.29
CA SER A 20 -21.62 -0.73 -24.64
C SER A 20 -22.64 -0.13 -23.67
N GLU A 21 -22.34 1.02 -23.07
CA GLU A 21 -23.28 1.72 -22.18
C GLU A 21 -24.43 2.35 -22.97
N ILE A 22 -24.15 2.81 -24.19
CA ILE A 22 -25.12 3.46 -25.08
C ILE A 22 -25.96 2.43 -25.83
N GLU A 23 -25.29 1.50 -26.53
CA GLU A 23 -25.96 0.50 -27.36
C GLU A 23 -26.20 -0.78 -26.57
N LYS A 24 -27.49 -1.11 -26.37
CA LYS A 24 -27.91 -2.31 -25.60
C LYS A 24 -27.96 -3.59 -26.45
N LYS A 25 -27.91 -3.49 -27.79
CA LYS A 25 -27.94 -4.64 -28.70
C LYS A 25 -26.57 -5.32 -28.85
N LYS A 26 -26.45 -6.34 -29.70
CA LYS A 26 -25.16 -6.96 -30.01
C LYS A 26 -24.20 -5.93 -30.61
N ILE A 27 -23.02 -5.78 -30.03
CA ILE A 27 -21.96 -4.92 -30.54
C ILE A 27 -21.43 -5.52 -31.83
N LYS A 28 -21.59 -4.79 -32.94
CA LYS A 28 -20.94 -5.09 -34.22
C LYS A 28 -19.72 -4.20 -34.38
N THR A 29 -18.62 -4.76 -34.87
CA THR A 29 -17.35 -4.05 -35.06
C THR A 29 -17.46 -2.91 -36.06
N THR A 30 -18.35 -3.01 -37.05
CA THR A 30 -18.62 -1.97 -38.03
C THR A 30 -19.33 -0.77 -37.43
N GLU A 31 -20.35 -1.01 -36.60
CA GLU A 31 -21.13 0.02 -35.90
C GLU A 31 -20.28 0.70 -34.82
N LEU A 32 -19.52 -0.08 -34.06
CA LEU A 32 -18.56 0.41 -33.08
C LEU A 32 -17.51 1.31 -33.74
N ALA A 33 -16.89 0.88 -34.84
CA ALA A 33 -15.89 1.68 -35.54
C ALA A 33 -16.47 2.97 -36.09
N LYS A 34 -17.71 2.97 -36.61
CA LYS A 34 -18.37 4.20 -37.04
C LYS A 34 -18.59 5.14 -35.85
N TRP A 35 -19.13 4.64 -34.75
CA TRP A 35 -19.37 5.45 -33.55
C TRP A 35 -18.08 6.03 -32.96
N CYS A 36 -16.99 5.25 -32.90
CA CYS A 36 -15.70 5.73 -32.39
C CYS A 36 -15.16 6.92 -33.20
N ARG A 37 -15.31 6.89 -34.53
CA ARG A 37 -14.86 7.97 -35.41
C ARG A 37 -15.60 9.28 -35.15
N ASP A 38 -16.88 9.18 -34.82
CA ASP A 38 -17.74 10.35 -34.65
C ASP A 38 -17.73 10.91 -33.21
N ASN A 39 -17.31 10.12 -32.21
CA ASN A 39 -17.51 10.44 -30.78
C ASN A 39 -16.24 10.43 -29.90
N ILE A 40 -15.12 9.88 -30.37
CA ILE A 40 -13.88 9.80 -29.57
C ILE A 40 -12.74 10.50 -30.30
N GLU A 41 -12.24 11.56 -29.67
CA GLU A 41 -11.06 12.29 -30.14
C GLU A 41 -9.84 11.36 -30.16
N GLY A 42 -9.12 11.33 -31.29
CA GLY A 42 -7.99 10.42 -31.50
C GLY A 42 -8.35 9.05 -32.10
N LEU A 43 -9.64 8.72 -32.29
CA LEU A 43 -10.10 7.48 -32.96
C LEU A 43 -10.79 7.73 -34.33
N GLU A 44 -10.52 8.87 -34.97
CA GLU A 44 -11.18 9.36 -36.19
C GLU A 44 -11.00 8.45 -37.43
N GLU A 45 -9.93 7.65 -37.49
CA GLU A 45 -9.67 6.71 -38.59
C GLU A 45 -9.82 5.24 -38.17
N VAL A 46 -10.47 4.97 -37.05
CA VAL A 46 -10.65 3.60 -36.58
C VAL A 46 -11.56 2.83 -37.53
N ARG A 47 -11.04 1.67 -37.93
CA ARG A 47 -11.73 0.63 -38.73
C ARG A 47 -11.98 -0.63 -37.93
N ASP A 48 -12.96 -1.41 -38.35
CA ASP A 48 -13.36 -2.70 -37.78
C ASP A 48 -12.21 -3.66 -37.45
N TYR A 49 -11.23 -3.81 -38.34
CA TYR A 49 -10.07 -4.70 -38.12
C TYR A 49 -9.17 -4.26 -36.95
N HIS A 50 -9.23 -3.00 -36.52
CA HIS A 50 -8.47 -2.55 -35.34
C HIS A 50 -9.00 -3.20 -34.07
N PHE A 51 -10.27 -3.62 -34.04
CA PHE A 51 -10.86 -4.34 -32.92
C PHE A 51 -10.76 -5.86 -33.03
N THR A 52 -10.58 -6.44 -34.22
CA THR A 52 -10.62 -7.91 -34.41
C THR A 52 -9.26 -8.54 -34.68
N ARG A 53 -8.30 -7.78 -35.20
CA ARG A 53 -7.00 -8.33 -35.60
C ARG A 53 -6.19 -8.75 -34.36
N PRO A 54 -5.77 -10.03 -34.26
CA PRO A 54 -4.91 -10.53 -33.18
C PRO A 54 -3.56 -9.81 -33.12
N ILE A 55 -2.97 -9.75 -31.93
CA ILE A 55 -1.63 -9.22 -31.69
C ILE A 55 -0.67 -10.41 -31.53
N LYS A 56 0.55 -10.27 -32.06
CA LYS A 56 1.62 -11.22 -31.82
C LYS A 56 2.41 -10.75 -30.61
N GLU A 57 2.40 -11.53 -29.55
CA GLU A 57 3.19 -11.28 -28.34
C GLU A 57 4.21 -12.40 -28.17
N LYS A 58 5.38 -12.06 -27.64
CA LYS A 58 6.41 -13.06 -27.34
C LYS A 58 6.07 -13.69 -26.00
N ASP A 59 5.77 -14.98 -25.99
CA ASP A 59 5.49 -15.71 -24.76
C ASP A 59 6.80 -15.86 -23.97
N GLU A 60 6.85 -15.29 -22.76
CA GLU A 60 8.03 -15.29 -21.89
C GLU A 60 8.47 -16.71 -21.48
N LYS A 61 7.54 -17.68 -21.50
CA LYS A 61 7.82 -19.07 -21.10
C LYS A 61 8.37 -19.94 -22.23
N ILE A 62 7.97 -19.67 -23.46
CA ILE A 62 8.26 -20.52 -24.64
C ILE A 62 9.22 -19.83 -25.62
N GLY A 63 9.42 -18.50 -25.47
CA GLY A 63 10.27 -17.69 -26.34
C GLY A 63 9.74 -17.53 -27.77
N LYS A 64 8.57 -18.11 -28.08
CA LYS A 64 7.91 -18.08 -29.39
C LYS A 64 6.89 -16.95 -29.46
N MET A 65 6.67 -16.44 -30.67
CA MET A 65 5.62 -15.46 -30.95
C MET A 65 4.27 -16.18 -30.99
N VAL A 66 3.39 -15.88 -30.04
CA VAL A 66 2.04 -16.43 -29.95
C VAL A 66 1.04 -15.37 -30.36
N GLU A 67 0.02 -15.76 -31.12
CA GLU A 67 -1.08 -14.88 -31.51
C GLU A 67 -2.12 -14.86 -30.40
N ARG A 68 -2.33 -13.68 -29.79
CA ARG A 68 -3.36 -13.45 -28.78
C ARG A 68 -4.47 -12.55 -29.32
N PRO A 69 -5.75 -12.80 -28.98
CA PRO A 69 -6.81 -11.84 -29.24
C PRO A 69 -6.58 -10.56 -28.43
N LYS A 70 -7.09 -9.42 -28.92
CA LYS A 70 -7.00 -8.16 -28.16
C LYS A 70 -7.96 -8.17 -26.99
N LEU A 71 -7.61 -7.46 -25.92
CA LEU A 71 -8.46 -7.22 -24.76
C LEU A 71 -9.80 -6.62 -25.16
N CYS A 72 -9.81 -5.66 -26.10
CA CYS A 72 -11.04 -5.08 -26.63
C CYS A 72 -11.91 -6.10 -27.38
N THR A 73 -11.31 -7.07 -28.10
CA THR A 73 -12.03 -8.17 -28.77
C THR A 73 -12.67 -9.10 -27.74
N VAL A 74 -11.89 -9.53 -26.75
CA VAL A 74 -12.35 -10.43 -25.68
C VAL A 74 -13.50 -9.78 -24.92
N ARG A 75 -13.34 -8.49 -24.54
CA ARG A 75 -14.37 -7.74 -23.83
C ARG A 75 -15.66 -7.61 -24.63
N MET A 76 -15.55 -7.30 -25.92
CA MET A 76 -16.71 -7.22 -26.82
C MET A 76 -17.45 -8.57 -26.90
N GLU A 77 -16.71 -9.68 -27.01
CA GLU A 77 -17.29 -11.02 -27.02
C GLU A 77 -18.00 -11.37 -25.71
N GLU A 78 -17.41 -11.05 -24.56
CA GLU A 78 -18.02 -11.26 -23.24
C GLU A 78 -19.33 -10.50 -23.09
N ILE A 79 -19.34 -9.23 -23.51
CA ILE A 79 -20.54 -8.38 -23.48
C ILE A 79 -21.61 -9.00 -24.38
N ASN A 80 -21.25 -9.40 -25.60
CA ASN A 80 -22.18 -10.02 -26.55
C ASN A 80 -22.71 -11.38 -26.06
N LYS A 81 -21.85 -12.23 -25.49
CA LYS A 81 -22.23 -13.51 -24.87
C LYS A 81 -23.19 -13.28 -23.70
N SER A 82 -22.91 -12.28 -22.87
CA SER A 82 -23.77 -11.91 -21.73
C SER A 82 -25.12 -11.39 -22.20
N ARG A 83 -25.16 -10.50 -23.20
CA ARG A 83 -26.41 -10.00 -23.81
C ARG A 83 -27.22 -11.13 -24.43
N SER A 84 -26.58 -12.05 -25.15
CA SER A 84 -27.26 -13.23 -25.73
C SER A 84 -27.89 -14.11 -24.64
N LEU A 85 -27.20 -14.31 -23.52
CA LEU A 85 -27.73 -15.06 -22.38
C LEU A 85 -28.93 -14.34 -21.75
N THR A 86 -28.83 -13.03 -21.54
CA THR A 86 -29.96 -12.21 -21.04
C THR A 86 -31.16 -12.28 -21.98
N VAL A 87 -30.94 -12.23 -23.30
CA VAL A 87 -32.01 -12.43 -24.28
C VAL A 87 -32.63 -13.82 -24.14
N SER A 88 -31.82 -14.89 -24.03
CA SER A 88 -32.35 -16.25 -23.88
C SER A 88 -33.19 -16.45 -22.60
N ILE A 89 -32.80 -15.79 -21.50
CA ILE A 89 -33.58 -15.78 -20.25
C ILE A 89 -34.89 -15.02 -20.46
N ASN A 90 -34.84 -13.84 -21.09
CA ASN A 90 -36.01 -13.00 -21.33
C ASN A 90 -37.00 -13.59 -22.34
N THR A 91 -36.53 -14.40 -23.29
CA THR A 91 -37.39 -15.13 -24.22
C THR A 91 -38.02 -16.36 -23.58
N ASN A 92 -37.37 -16.93 -22.56
CA ASN A 92 -37.87 -18.12 -21.88
C ASN A 92 -39.01 -17.74 -20.94
N CYS A 93 -40.24 -18.10 -21.32
CA CYS A 93 -41.42 -17.75 -20.53
C CYS A 93 -41.42 -18.41 -19.14
N LEU A 94 -40.80 -19.57 -18.91
CA LEU A 94 -40.69 -20.16 -17.57
C LEU A 94 -39.74 -19.39 -16.65
N LEU A 95 -38.66 -18.82 -17.20
CA LEU A 95 -37.70 -18.05 -16.41
C LEU A 95 -38.14 -16.60 -16.18
N LYS A 96 -38.99 -16.06 -17.06
CA LYS A 96 -39.47 -14.68 -17.01
C LYS A 96 -40.87 -14.53 -16.40
N ALA A 97 -41.76 -15.50 -16.57
CA ALA A 97 -43.15 -15.35 -16.17
C ALA A 97 -43.29 -15.38 -14.64
N SER A 98 -44.10 -14.46 -14.13
CA SER A 98 -44.48 -14.41 -12.72
C SER A 98 -45.51 -15.48 -12.35
N ASN A 99 -46.17 -16.09 -13.35
CA ASN A 99 -47.21 -17.10 -13.17
C ASN A 99 -47.00 -18.28 -14.14
N ILE A 100 -47.19 -19.49 -13.61
CA ILE A 100 -47.10 -20.75 -14.33
C ILE A 100 -48.31 -20.98 -15.26
N ASP A 101 -49.45 -20.32 -15.02
CA ASP A 101 -50.67 -20.51 -15.81
C ASP A 101 -50.45 -20.22 -17.30
N THR A 102 -49.65 -19.18 -17.62
CA THR A 102 -49.30 -18.81 -19.00
C THR A 102 -48.53 -19.91 -19.74
N PHE A 103 -47.81 -20.77 -19.02
CA PHE A 103 -47.17 -21.96 -19.56
C PHE A 103 -48.15 -23.12 -19.71
N MET A 104 -49.02 -23.32 -18.71
CA MET A 104 -50.01 -24.41 -18.70
C MET A 104 -51.06 -24.25 -19.81
N GLU A 105 -51.36 -23.01 -20.22
CA GLU A 105 -52.24 -22.69 -21.34
C GLU A 105 -51.63 -22.98 -22.73
N GLN A 106 -50.31 -23.20 -22.82
CA GLN A 106 -49.65 -23.48 -24.10
C GLN A 106 -49.93 -24.91 -24.59
N PRO A 107 -49.88 -25.17 -25.91
CA PRO A 107 -49.95 -26.52 -26.44
C PRO A 107 -48.84 -27.42 -25.87
N THR A 108 -49.14 -28.71 -25.65
CA THR A 108 -48.21 -29.66 -25.02
C THR A 108 -46.87 -29.79 -25.78
N SER A 109 -46.87 -29.60 -27.10
CA SER A 109 -45.65 -29.58 -27.92
C SER A 109 -44.74 -28.39 -27.56
N LEU A 110 -45.33 -27.21 -27.39
CA LEU A 110 -44.62 -26.00 -27.00
C LEU A 110 -44.13 -26.07 -25.56
N GLN A 111 -44.94 -26.62 -24.65
CA GLN A 111 -44.54 -26.87 -23.27
C GLN A 111 -43.27 -27.73 -23.18
N ARG A 112 -43.22 -28.85 -23.92
CA ARG A 112 -42.04 -29.73 -23.98
C ARG A 112 -40.82 -29.00 -24.52
N LYS A 113 -40.98 -28.23 -25.60
CA LYS A 113 -39.88 -27.44 -26.18
C LYS A 113 -39.35 -26.40 -25.18
N MET A 114 -40.25 -25.67 -24.53
CA MET A 114 -39.88 -24.69 -23.51
C MET A 114 -39.14 -25.32 -22.33
N ILE A 115 -39.59 -26.48 -21.83
CA ILE A 115 -38.89 -27.20 -20.76
C ILE A 115 -37.45 -27.53 -21.16
N VAL A 116 -37.23 -28.01 -22.38
CA VAL A 116 -35.88 -28.32 -22.89
C VAL A 116 -35.04 -27.04 -22.97
N GLU A 117 -35.57 -25.97 -23.56
CA GLU A 117 -34.88 -24.68 -23.65
C GLU A 117 -34.55 -24.08 -22.27
N THR A 118 -35.44 -24.23 -21.29
CA THR A 118 -35.21 -23.81 -19.91
C THR A 118 -34.08 -24.61 -19.28
N ARG A 119 -34.06 -25.94 -19.44
CA ARG A 119 -32.99 -26.80 -18.93
C ARG A 119 -31.64 -26.39 -19.50
N GLU A 120 -31.54 -26.25 -20.82
CA GLU A 120 -30.30 -25.81 -21.47
C GLU A 120 -29.83 -24.43 -20.99
N THR A 121 -30.77 -23.49 -20.77
CA THR A 121 -30.45 -22.16 -20.26
C THR A 121 -29.97 -22.21 -18.82
N VAL A 122 -30.60 -23.04 -17.98
CA VAL A 122 -30.19 -23.28 -16.59
C VAL A 122 -28.83 -23.95 -16.52
N ASP A 123 -28.53 -24.95 -17.36
CA ASP A 123 -27.22 -25.61 -17.39
C ASP A 123 -26.09 -24.64 -17.78
N LYS A 124 -26.35 -23.76 -18.76
CA LYS A 124 -25.43 -22.67 -19.13
C LYS A 124 -25.20 -21.71 -17.95
N LEU A 125 -26.26 -21.38 -17.21
CA LEU A 125 -26.17 -20.53 -16.02
C LEU A 125 -25.38 -21.18 -14.88
N LEU A 126 -25.63 -22.46 -14.60
CA LEU A 126 -24.91 -23.23 -13.57
C LEU A 126 -23.42 -23.30 -13.89
N THR A 127 -23.07 -23.60 -15.15
CA THR A 127 -21.67 -23.64 -15.60
C THR A 127 -20.99 -22.27 -15.45
N LYS A 128 -21.68 -21.20 -15.85
CA LYS A 128 -21.17 -19.83 -15.69
C LYS A 128 -21.01 -19.45 -14.22
N ASN A 129 -21.96 -19.81 -13.36
CA ASN A 129 -21.91 -19.52 -11.94
C ASN A 129 -20.76 -20.26 -11.24
N ALA A 130 -20.52 -21.53 -11.60
CA ALA A 130 -19.37 -22.28 -11.10
C ALA A 130 -18.04 -21.63 -11.49
N ASN A 131 -17.92 -21.17 -12.74
CA ASN A 131 -16.72 -20.46 -13.22
C ASN A 131 -16.53 -19.12 -12.48
N LEU A 132 -17.59 -18.32 -12.35
CA LEU A 132 -17.55 -17.05 -11.61
C LEU A 132 -17.22 -17.25 -10.13
N THR A 133 -17.66 -18.34 -9.52
CA THR A 133 -17.33 -18.66 -8.12
C THR A 133 -15.83 -18.91 -7.99
N ARG A 134 -15.25 -19.73 -8.87
CA ARG A 134 -13.79 -19.99 -8.88
C ARG A 134 -12.97 -18.74 -9.16
N GLU A 135 -13.41 -17.91 -10.11
CA GLU A 135 -12.74 -16.66 -10.45
C GLU A 135 -12.78 -15.67 -9.28
N ASN A 136 -13.92 -15.54 -8.60
CA ASN A 136 -14.03 -14.71 -7.40
C ASN A 136 -13.15 -15.20 -6.24
N GLU A 137 -13.02 -16.52 -6.06
CA GLU A 137 -12.11 -17.08 -5.07
C GLU A 137 -10.65 -16.76 -5.39
N ALA A 138 -10.25 -16.87 -6.66
CA ALA A 138 -8.92 -16.49 -7.12
C ALA A 138 -8.65 -14.99 -6.91
N LEU A 139 -9.58 -14.11 -7.31
CA LEU A 139 -9.48 -12.67 -7.11
C LEU A 139 -9.45 -12.28 -5.63
N ARG A 140 -10.18 -13.00 -4.76
CA ARG A 140 -10.11 -12.78 -3.31
C ARG A 140 -8.75 -13.15 -2.74
N ALA A 141 -8.16 -14.25 -3.20
CA ALA A 141 -6.82 -14.66 -2.79
C ALA A 141 -5.76 -13.63 -3.25
N GLU A 142 -5.85 -13.17 -4.50
CA GLU A 142 -4.96 -12.14 -5.04
C GLU A 142 -5.10 -10.81 -4.29
N ASN A 143 -6.33 -10.32 -4.07
CA ASN A 143 -6.57 -9.11 -3.29
C ASN A 143 -6.01 -9.21 -1.86
N LYS A 144 -6.08 -10.40 -1.24
CA LYS A 144 -5.46 -10.63 0.07
C LYS A 144 -3.94 -10.52 0.01
N SER A 145 -3.31 -11.06 -1.04
CA SER A 145 -1.87 -10.92 -1.28
C SER A 145 -1.45 -9.47 -1.54
N LEU A 146 -2.17 -8.77 -2.42
CA LEU A 146 -1.90 -7.37 -2.72
C LEU A 146 -2.06 -6.49 -1.47
N LYS A 147 -3.05 -6.78 -0.62
CA LYS A 147 -3.21 -6.08 0.66
C LYS A 147 -1.99 -6.28 1.58
N THR A 148 -1.43 -7.49 1.63
CA THR A 148 -0.20 -7.72 2.41
C THR A 148 1.01 -7.01 1.81
N ASP A 149 1.11 -6.94 0.49
CA ASP A 149 2.20 -6.23 -0.19
C ASP A 149 2.11 -4.71 0.04
N VAL A 150 0.90 -4.14 -0.05
CA VAL A 150 0.65 -2.72 0.25
C VAL A 150 1.03 -2.36 1.69
N LEU A 151 0.70 -3.22 2.66
CA LEU A 151 1.10 -3.01 4.06
C LEU A 151 2.64 -3.04 4.20
N SER A 152 3.30 -4.01 3.58
CA SER A 152 4.77 -4.10 3.57
C SER A 152 5.44 -2.88 2.93
N VAL A 153 4.87 -2.36 1.84
CA VAL A 153 5.36 -1.13 1.19
C VAL A 153 5.11 0.09 2.08
N SER A 154 3.94 0.18 2.72
CA SER A 154 3.62 1.25 3.67
C SER A 154 4.64 1.30 4.81
N ASP A 155 4.97 0.15 5.41
CA ASP A 155 5.98 0.07 6.48
C ASP A 155 7.35 0.55 6.00
N LYS A 156 7.75 0.20 4.76
CA LYS A 156 9.00 0.67 4.16
C LYS A 156 8.98 2.18 3.91
N VAL A 157 7.86 2.74 3.46
CA VAL A 157 7.70 4.18 3.25
C VAL A 157 7.81 4.92 4.59
N ASP A 158 7.21 4.42 5.66
CA ASP A 158 7.32 5.01 7.00
C ASP A 158 8.77 5.00 7.51
N ILE A 159 9.51 3.92 7.27
CA ILE A 159 10.95 3.85 7.60
C ILE A 159 11.72 4.89 6.79
N LEU A 160 11.47 4.97 5.48
CA LEU A 160 12.13 5.95 4.60
C LEU A 160 11.85 7.38 5.04
N GLN A 161 10.60 7.71 5.37
CA GLN A 161 10.21 9.02 5.88
C GLN A 161 10.98 9.36 7.16
N LYS A 162 11.06 8.44 8.13
CA LYS A 162 11.85 8.64 9.36
C LYS A 162 13.33 8.85 9.07
N THR A 163 13.90 8.14 8.10
CA THR A 163 15.31 8.35 7.70
C THR A 163 15.52 9.68 6.99
N GLN A 164 14.59 10.10 6.15
CA GLN A 164 14.62 11.40 5.48
C GLN A 164 14.56 12.54 6.50
N GLU A 165 13.68 12.46 7.50
CA GLU A 165 13.61 13.45 8.58
C GLU A 165 14.93 13.55 9.37
N LYS A 166 15.59 12.43 9.65
CA LYS A 166 16.91 12.42 10.30
C LYS A 166 17.98 13.09 9.42
N LEU A 167 18.00 12.77 8.13
CA LEU A 167 18.93 13.38 7.17
C LEU A 167 18.68 14.87 7.01
N ILE A 168 17.43 15.33 6.98
CA ILE A 168 17.09 16.76 6.95
C ILE A 168 17.64 17.48 8.17
N LYS A 169 17.48 16.90 9.37
CA LYS A 169 18.03 17.47 10.62
C LYS A 169 19.56 17.55 10.58
N GLN A 170 20.22 16.50 10.10
CA GLN A 170 21.68 16.47 9.94
C GLN A 170 22.15 17.48 8.89
N ALA A 171 21.49 17.57 7.74
CA ALA A 171 21.79 18.54 6.70
C ALA A 171 21.59 19.97 7.19
N THR A 172 20.53 20.25 7.95
CA THR A 172 20.28 21.57 8.54
C THR A 172 21.34 21.93 9.58
N TYR A 173 21.78 20.96 10.39
CA TYR A 173 22.88 21.17 11.33
C TYR A 173 24.19 21.48 10.59
N LEU A 174 24.51 20.73 9.54
CA LEU A 174 25.68 20.99 8.70
C LEU A 174 25.59 22.34 8.01
N MET A 175 24.44 22.69 7.41
CA MET A 175 24.19 24.00 6.80
C MET A 175 24.47 25.15 7.77
N LYS A 176 23.97 25.06 9.02
CA LYS A 176 24.24 26.05 10.07
C LYS A 176 25.71 26.15 10.47
N MET A 177 26.48 25.06 10.38
CA MET A 177 27.93 25.06 10.60
C MET A 177 28.70 25.60 9.38
N THR A 178 28.10 25.53 8.19
CA THR A 178 28.68 25.99 6.91
C THR A 178 28.18 27.35 6.43
N ASP A 179 27.35 28.07 7.18
CA ASP A 179 27.07 29.49 6.89
C ASP A 179 28.38 30.28 7.08
N GLU A 180 29.14 30.32 6.00
CA GLU A 180 30.50 30.82 5.90
C GLU A 180 30.59 32.31 6.23
N GLU A 181 29.51 33.05 5.98
CA GLU A 181 29.33 34.45 6.37
C GLU A 181 29.21 34.64 7.89
N ALA A 182 28.53 33.74 8.60
CA ALA A 182 28.44 33.78 10.06
C ALA A 182 29.78 33.42 10.73
N ARG A 183 30.50 32.44 10.14
CA ARG A 183 31.87 32.09 10.57
C ARG A 183 32.85 33.23 10.28
N LYS A 184 32.80 33.86 9.10
CA LYS A 184 33.61 35.05 8.76
C LYS A 184 33.28 36.23 9.65
N LYS A 185 32.01 36.43 10.02
CA LYS A 185 31.60 37.48 10.95
C LYS A 185 32.14 37.24 12.37
N MET A 186 32.01 36.03 12.92
CA MET A 186 32.60 35.70 14.23
C MET A 186 34.13 35.81 14.22
N LEU A 187 34.78 35.38 13.14
CA LEU A 187 36.23 35.52 13.00
C LEU A 187 36.64 37.00 12.88
N SER A 188 35.89 37.81 12.14
CA SER A 188 36.10 39.27 12.05
C SER A 188 35.87 39.99 13.39
N GLU A 189 34.86 39.59 14.17
CA GLU A 189 34.66 40.07 15.55
C GLU A 189 35.81 39.68 16.49
N MET A 190 36.54 38.60 16.17
CA MET A 190 37.79 38.21 16.83
C MET A 190 39.04 38.83 16.16
N GLY A 191 38.90 39.77 15.21
CA GLY A 191 40.03 40.40 14.52
C GLY A 191 40.75 39.50 13.52
N ILE A 192 40.12 38.41 13.08
CA ILE A 192 40.66 37.47 12.09
C ILE A 192 39.96 37.71 10.75
N GLU A 193 40.68 38.33 9.81
CA GLU A 193 40.22 38.60 8.44
C GLU A 193 40.97 37.74 7.41
N ASP A 194 40.48 37.70 6.16
CA ASP A 194 41.10 36.92 5.08
C ASP A 194 42.51 37.49 4.75
N GLY A 195 43.55 36.90 5.34
CA GLY A 195 44.97 37.20 5.06
C GLY A 195 45.70 38.04 6.11
N SER A 196 45.02 38.52 7.16
CA SER A 196 45.62 39.30 8.24
C SER A 196 44.89 39.10 9.57
N ILE A 197 45.65 39.12 10.66
CA ILE A 197 45.10 39.13 12.03
C ILE A 197 45.35 40.52 12.60
N ASP A 198 44.29 41.24 12.90
CA ASP A 198 44.35 42.47 13.67
C ASP A 198 44.52 42.13 15.15
N LEU A 199 45.77 42.17 15.60
CA LEU A 199 46.16 41.82 16.97
C LEU A 199 45.55 42.76 18.01
N ASP A 200 45.23 44.01 17.67
CA ASP A 200 44.64 44.96 18.61
C ASP A 200 43.16 44.63 18.84
N VAL A 201 42.41 44.35 17.79
CA VAL A 201 41.02 43.90 17.87
C VAL A 201 40.94 42.52 18.54
N TYR A 202 41.86 41.60 18.20
CA TYR A 202 41.92 40.29 18.86
C TYR A 202 42.22 40.43 20.37
N THR A 203 43.17 41.27 20.76
CA THR A 203 43.52 41.50 22.17
C THR A 203 42.38 42.18 22.92
N GLN A 204 41.66 43.11 22.29
CA GLN A 204 40.46 43.74 22.86
C GLN A 204 39.31 42.75 23.01
N SER A 205 39.10 41.86 22.04
CA SER A 205 38.08 40.80 22.12
C SER A 205 38.40 39.81 23.25
N LEU A 206 39.68 39.45 23.44
CA LEU A 206 40.13 38.63 24.57
C LEU A 206 39.99 39.38 25.89
N GLN A 207 40.33 40.66 25.96
CA GLN A 207 40.19 41.47 27.17
C GLN A 207 38.73 41.69 27.56
N GLN A 208 37.81 41.91 26.61
CA GLN A 208 36.38 41.94 26.87
C GLN A 208 35.88 40.60 27.41
N ASN A 209 36.28 39.47 26.80
CA ASN A 209 35.95 38.14 27.29
C ASN A 209 36.52 37.86 28.69
N ILE A 210 37.77 38.26 28.96
CA ILE A 210 38.39 38.10 30.29
C ILE A 210 37.71 38.99 31.31
N ASN A 211 37.37 40.24 30.97
CA ASN A 211 36.65 41.14 31.87
C ASN A 211 35.23 40.68 32.15
N GLU A 212 34.53 40.04 31.19
CA GLU A 212 33.22 39.44 31.43
C GLU A 212 33.29 38.16 32.29
N VAL A 213 34.33 37.35 32.13
CA VAL A 213 34.59 36.16 32.94
C VAL A 213 35.08 36.52 34.35
N MET A 214 35.85 37.60 34.47
CA MET A 214 36.40 38.14 35.71
C MET A 214 35.53 39.24 36.33
N ASP A 215 34.34 39.50 35.81
CA ASP A 215 33.37 40.40 36.45
C ASP A 215 32.81 39.70 37.69
N ILE A 216 33.59 39.77 38.77
CA ILE A 216 33.32 39.13 40.06
C ILE A 216 31.90 39.47 40.53
N ASN A 217 31.39 40.66 40.23
CA ASN A 217 30.03 41.06 40.58
C ASN A 217 28.95 40.28 39.81
N LYS A 218 29.18 39.96 38.53
CA LYS A 218 28.28 39.14 37.70
C LYS A 218 28.34 37.67 38.13
N VAL A 219 29.53 37.15 38.42
CA VAL A 219 29.74 35.79 38.94
C VAL A 219 29.11 35.61 40.32
N LEU A 220 29.27 36.58 41.23
CA LEU A 220 28.63 36.56 42.55
C LEU A 220 27.11 36.67 42.45
N LYS A 221 26.57 37.52 41.56
CA LYS A 221 25.11 37.57 41.31
C LYS A 221 24.58 36.24 40.80
N ASN A 222 25.26 35.61 39.84
CA ASN A 222 24.85 34.28 39.34
C ASN A 222 24.96 33.20 40.42
N TYR A 223 26.00 33.22 41.25
CA TYR A 223 26.16 32.27 42.36
C TYR A 223 25.10 32.45 43.45
N ILE A 224 24.75 33.70 43.78
CA ILE A 224 23.66 34.02 44.71
C ILE A 224 22.32 33.56 44.13
N VAL A 225 22.03 33.85 42.86
CA VAL A 225 20.79 33.43 42.20
C VAL A 225 20.67 31.90 42.13
N ILE A 226 21.73 31.18 41.77
CA ILE A 226 21.74 29.70 41.70
C ILE A 226 21.59 29.08 43.09
N ASN A 227 22.19 29.65 44.14
CA ASN A 227 22.07 29.10 45.49
C ASN A 227 20.79 29.51 46.23
N THR A 228 20.20 30.68 45.93
CA THR A 228 18.88 31.03 46.48
C THR A 228 17.73 30.32 45.76
N SER A 229 17.88 29.98 44.47
CA SER A 229 16.90 29.16 43.76
C SER A 229 16.96 27.66 44.12
N ASN A 230 18.09 27.15 44.63
CA ASN A 230 18.22 25.77 45.09
C ASN A 230 17.89 25.52 46.58
N ILE A 231 17.68 26.57 47.39
CA ILE A 231 17.33 26.44 48.82
C ILE A 231 15.82 26.65 49.07
N ALA A 232 15.06 27.12 48.08
CA ALA A 232 13.62 27.36 48.22
C ALA A 232 12.72 26.17 47.82
N GLU A 233 13.25 25.07 47.27
CA GLU A 233 12.43 23.94 46.76
C GLU A 233 12.64 22.57 47.43
N ASN A 234 13.38 22.44 48.53
CA ASN A 234 13.40 21.17 49.27
C ASN A 234 13.54 21.36 50.79
N VAL A 235 12.44 21.79 51.39
CA VAL A 235 12.11 21.42 52.77
C VAL A 235 10.95 20.43 52.70
N ASP A 236 11.28 19.15 52.60
CA ASP A 236 10.57 18.15 53.39
C ASP A 236 11.53 17.03 53.80
N THR A 237 12.09 17.20 54.99
CA THR A 237 12.88 16.23 55.71
C THR A 237 11.96 15.14 56.27
N ASN A 238 11.88 13.99 55.59
CA ASN A 238 11.73 12.73 56.29
C ASN A 238 13.04 11.94 56.15
N ALA A 239 13.76 11.95 57.26
CA ALA A 239 15.03 11.28 57.47
C ALA A 239 14.94 9.78 57.14
N THR A 240 15.95 9.25 56.46
CA THR A 240 16.47 7.91 56.74
C THR A 240 17.93 7.82 56.31
N SER A 241 18.69 7.21 57.20
CA SER A 241 20.13 7.33 57.42
C SER A 241 21.02 6.74 56.33
N LEU A 242 22.24 7.30 56.20
CA LEU A 242 23.33 6.94 55.28
C LEU A 242 23.77 5.46 55.35
N ASN A 243 23.34 4.70 56.37
CA ASN A 243 23.76 3.32 56.61
C ASN A 243 23.21 2.29 55.61
N ASP A 244 22.02 2.52 55.02
CA ASP A 244 21.40 1.51 54.14
C ASP A 244 22.04 1.42 52.75
N LYS A 245 22.75 2.47 52.32
CA LYS A 245 23.47 2.48 51.03
C LYS A 245 24.80 1.73 51.03
N ILE A 246 25.36 1.43 52.20
CA ILE A 246 26.67 0.76 52.32
C ILE A 246 26.51 -0.76 52.24
N MET A 247 25.36 -1.30 52.66
CA MET A 247 25.15 -2.76 52.76
C MET A 247 24.72 -3.44 51.44
N SER A 248 24.33 -2.68 50.41
CA SER A 248 23.94 -3.26 49.11
C SER A 248 25.12 -3.47 48.15
N GLY A 249 26.35 -3.19 48.57
CA GLY A 249 27.56 -3.22 47.74
C GLY A 249 28.52 -4.39 48.00
N LEU A 250 28.13 -5.37 48.82
CA LEU A 250 29.00 -6.44 49.30
C LEU A 250 28.44 -7.83 48.98
N ASP A 251 28.32 -8.14 47.68
CA ASP A 251 28.10 -9.52 47.20
C ASP A 251 29.44 -10.17 46.83
N PHE A 252 29.91 -11.08 47.68
CA PHE A 252 31.06 -11.95 47.40
C PHE A 252 30.62 -13.20 46.65
N TYR A 253 31.21 -13.47 45.49
CA TYR A 253 31.14 -14.77 44.80
C TYR A 253 31.86 -15.85 45.64
N GLY A 254 31.16 -16.95 45.95
CA GLY A 254 31.74 -18.10 46.66
C GLY A 254 30.86 -19.34 46.62
N SER A 255 31.24 -20.27 45.76
CA SER A 255 30.80 -21.64 45.54
C SER A 255 30.19 -22.42 46.74
N SER A 256 29.11 -23.18 46.52
CA SER A 256 29.13 -24.63 46.77
C SER A 256 27.87 -25.37 46.30
N ASP A 257 28.18 -26.55 45.79
CA ASP A 257 27.41 -27.65 45.24
C ASP A 257 26.39 -28.27 46.21
N LYS A 258 25.28 -28.81 45.69
CA LYS A 258 24.59 -30.03 46.18
C LYS A 258 23.40 -30.43 45.29
N THR A 259 23.68 -31.46 44.51
CA THR A 259 22.83 -32.58 44.10
C THR A 259 21.71 -32.96 45.09
N VAL A 260 20.56 -33.39 44.55
CA VAL A 260 19.75 -34.60 44.90
C VAL A 260 18.29 -34.38 44.44
N GLY A 261 17.73 -35.31 43.63
CA GLY A 261 16.27 -35.35 43.40
C GLY A 261 15.77 -35.96 42.09
N LYS A 262 16.14 -37.21 41.81
CA LYS A 262 15.67 -38.03 40.68
C LYS A 262 14.41 -38.82 41.09
N LEU A 263 13.25 -38.62 40.47
CA LEU A 263 12.13 -39.60 40.41
C LEU A 263 11.07 -39.11 39.38
N MET A 264 11.02 -39.69 38.18
CA MET A 264 10.08 -40.76 37.78
C MET A 264 8.59 -40.34 37.78
N HIS A 265 8.01 -40.08 36.59
CA HIS A 265 6.92 -40.90 36.05
C HIS A 265 6.56 -40.52 34.60
N ARG A 266 6.85 -41.43 33.68
CA ARG A 266 6.01 -41.71 32.49
C ARG A 266 4.98 -42.76 32.92
N GLN A 267 3.72 -42.59 32.53
CA GLN A 267 2.83 -43.57 31.86
C GLN A 267 1.36 -43.10 31.97
N ILE A 268 0.69 -42.84 30.84
CA ILE A 268 -0.25 -43.71 30.09
C ILE A 268 -1.69 -43.71 30.67
N SER A 269 -2.65 -43.82 29.74
CA SER A 269 -4.09 -44.15 29.90
C SER A 269 -5.00 -42.97 30.24
N HIS A 270 -6.20 -42.83 29.67
CA HIS A 270 -6.93 -43.54 28.62
C HIS A 270 -8.22 -42.71 28.41
N ARG A 271 -8.80 -42.73 27.20
CA ARG A 271 -10.27 -42.75 26.94
C ARG A 271 -11.10 -41.53 27.44
N MET A 272 -12.19 -41.09 26.83
CA MET A 272 -12.99 -41.50 25.70
C MET A 272 -14.07 -40.41 25.49
N ILE A 273 -14.72 -40.47 24.32
CA ILE A 273 -16.14 -40.14 24.06
C ILE A 273 -16.49 -38.64 24.02
N LYS A 274 -16.75 -38.06 22.85
CA LYS A 274 -17.97 -38.12 22.02
C LYS A 274 -19.25 -37.59 22.70
N SER A 275 -19.84 -36.61 22.03
CA SER A 275 -21.28 -36.38 21.85
C SER A 275 -22.05 -35.56 22.89
N GLN A 276 -23.08 -34.89 22.34
CA GLN A 276 -24.14 -34.08 22.93
C GLN A 276 -23.75 -32.61 23.07
N LEU A 277 -24.39 -31.64 22.41
CA LEU A 277 -25.67 -31.54 21.70
C LEU A 277 -25.57 -30.43 20.63
#